data_AF-A0AAJ0X261-F1
#
_entry.id   AF-A0AAJ0X261-F1
#
_cell.length_a   1.000
_cell.length_b   1.000
_cell.length_c   1.000
_cell.angle_alpha   90.00
_cell.angle_beta   90.00
_cell.angle_gamma   90.00
#
_symmetry.space_group_name_H-M   'P 1'
#
loop_
_entity.id
_entity.type
_entity.pdbx_description
1 polymer ?
#
loop_
_entity_poly.entity_id
_entity_poly.type
_entity_poly.pdbx_seq_one_letter_code
_entity_poly.pdbx_strand_id
1 'polypeptide(L)'
;PDGRSARTLCPNTPCEVGVGGVKILIHRTTPAALAKITGAAEPEKAALRLLRARHLEPQRFILGDPLLLREVPDILCIATGAPFTTNYKGVTVVSPTIEQAYVVDLKTRAVRAV
;
A
#
# COMPACT_ATOMS: atom_id res chain seq x y z
N PRO A 1 19.12 -24.36 -12.94
CA PRO A 1 19.29 -22.89 -12.87
C PRO A 1 18.71 -22.28 -14.14
N ASP A 2 17.42 -21.94 -14.08
CA ASP A 2 16.58 -21.95 -15.28
C ASP A 2 16.51 -20.56 -15.92
N GLY A 3 17.67 -19.97 -16.23
CA GLY A 3 17.92 -18.99 -17.30
C GLY A 3 17.01 -17.77 -17.47
N ARG A 4 16.00 -17.55 -16.62
CA ARG A 4 15.07 -16.43 -16.69
C ARG A 4 15.77 -15.25 -16.05
N SER A 5 16.40 -14.43 -16.89
CA SER A 5 16.80 -13.08 -16.50
C SER A 5 15.58 -12.37 -15.93
N ALA A 6 15.58 -12.15 -14.61
CA ALA A 6 14.56 -11.36 -13.96
C ALA A 6 14.68 -9.94 -14.51
N ARG A 7 13.67 -9.47 -15.25
CA ARG A 7 13.56 -8.06 -15.59
C ARG A 7 13.18 -7.30 -14.33
N THR A 8 14.11 -6.49 -13.81
CA THR A 8 13.84 -5.55 -12.74
C THR A 8 13.02 -4.38 -13.28
N LEU A 9 11.88 -4.10 -12.64
CA LEU A 9 11.07 -2.90 -12.89
C LEU A 9 11.21 -1.97 -11.70
N CYS A 10 11.46 -0.68 -11.95
CA CYS A 10 11.62 0.35 -10.92
C CYS A 10 10.54 1.43 -11.07
N PRO A 11 9.28 1.16 -10.71
CA PRO A 11 8.20 2.14 -10.84
C PRO A 11 8.33 3.26 -9.80
N ASN A 12 7.87 4.46 -10.17
CA ASN A 12 7.68 5.56 -9.22
C ASN A 12 6.50 5.27 -8.29
N THR A 13 6.52 5.79 -7.07
CA THR A 13 5.41 5.65 -6.12
C THR A 13 4.55 6.92 -6.07
N PRO A 14 3.22 6.82 -5.92
CA PRO A 14 2.44 5.58 -5.87
C PRO A 14 2.35 4.88 -7.23
N CYS A 15 2.26 3.55 -7.21
CA CYS A 15 2.03 2.76 -8.41
C CYS A 15 1.12 1.56 -8.14
N GLU A 16 0.39 1.17 -9.18
CA GLU A 16 -0.44 -0.03 -9.18
C GLU A 16 0.25 -1.13 -9.99
N VAL A 17 0.21 -2.35 -9.46
CA VAL A 17 0.76 -3.53 -10.11
C VAL A 17 -0.29 -4.63 -10.07
N GLY A 18 -0.55 -5.24 -11.23
CA GLY A 18 -1.39 -6.44 -11.33
C GLY A 18 -0.53 -7.70 -11.34
N VAL A 19 -0.75 -8.61 -10.40
CA VAL A 19 -0.05 -9.91 -10.35
C VAL A 19 -1.06 -11.03 -10.16
N GLY A 20 -1.17 -11.94 -11.13
CA GLY A 20 -2.07 -13.09 -11.02
C GLY A 20 -3.55 -12.71 -10.83
N GLY A 21 -3.98 -11.57 -11.39
CA GLY A 21 -5.34 -11.04 -11.22
C GLY A 21 -5.57 -10.22 -9.94
N VAL A 22 -4.58 -10.11 -9.06
CA VAL A 22 -4.63 -9.31 -7.82
C VAL A 22 -4.10 -7.90 -8.09
N LYS A 23 -4.85 -6.87 -7.69
CA LYS A 23 -4.47 -5.47 -7.79
C LYS A 23 -3.73 -5.03 -6.53
N ILE A 24 -2.46 -4.65 -6.69
CA ILE A 24 -1.58 -4.24 -5.61
C ILE A 24 -1.26 -2.76 -5.79
N LEU A 25 -1.65 -1.94 -4.81
CA LEU A 25 -1.24 -0.54 -4.74
C LEU A 25 -0.01 -0.42 -3.84
N ILE A 26 1.07 0.13 -4.36
CA ILE A 26 2.31 0.39 -3.64
C ILE A 26 2.42 1.89 -3.43
N HIS A 27 2.52 2.32 -2.18
CA HIS A 27 2.67 3.72 -1.81
C HIS A 27 3.78 3.90 -0.77
N ARG A 28 4.74 4.77 -1.07
CA ARG A 28 5.77 5.17 -0.12
C ARG A 28 5.41 6.53 0.44
N THR A 29 5.39 6.64 1.76
CA THR A 29 5.20 7.89 2.48
C THR A 29 6.11 7.92 3.71
N THR A 30 6.22 9.08 4.36
CA THR A 30 6.91 9.17 5.66
C THR A 30 5.87 9.18 6.77
N PRO A 31 6.20 8.70 7.99
CA PRO A 31 5.28 8.79 9.14
C PRO A 31 4.74 10.21 9.35
N ALA A 32 5.61 11.21 9.23
CA ALA A 32 5.25 12.61 9.40
C ALA A 32 4.28 13.11 8.32
N ALA A 33 4.53 12.77 7.04
CA ALA A 33 3.64 13.14 5.95
C ALA A 33 2.28 12.45 6.11
N LEU A 34 2.28 11.16 6.44
CA LEU A 34 1.07 10.38 6.66
C LEU A 34 0.23 10.93 7.82
N ALA A 35 0.86 11.27 8.94
CA ALA A 35 0.19 11.90 10.08
C ALA A 35 -0.38 13.28 9.71
N LYS A 36 0.36 14.10 8.94
CA LYS A 36 -0.12 15.40 8.45
C LYS A 36 -1.35 15.26 7.55
N ILE A 37 -1.32 14.31 6.62
CA ILE A 37 -2.39 14.07 5.63
C ILE A 37 -3.65 13.53 6.29
N THR A 38 -3.49 12.60 7.24
CA THR A 38 -4.61 11.84 7.81
C THR A 38 -5.08 12.36 9.17
N GLY A 39 -4.28 13.17 9.87
CA GLY A 39 -4.51 13.58 11.25
C GLY A 39 -4.49 12.43 12.26
N ALA A 40 -3.86 11.29 11.93
CA ALA A 40 -3.75 10.13 12.80
C ALA A 40 -2.28 9.90 13.20
N ALA A 41 -2.02 9.77 14.50
CA ALA A 41 -0.71 9.41 15.01
C ALA A 41 -0.40 7.91 14.80
N GLU A 42 -1.43 7.06 14.91
CA GLU A 42 -1.31 5.61 14.71
C GLU A 42 -1.22 5.26 13.22
N PRO A 43 -0.13 4.61 12.76
CA PRO A 43 0.11 4.32 11.34
C PRO A 43 -0.98 3.46 10.68
N GLU A 44 -1.48 2.45 11.40
CA GLU A 44 -2.58 1.61 10.92
C GLU A 44 -3.85 2.45 10.69
N LYS A 45 -4.25 3.27 11.69
CA LYS A 45 -5.42 4.14 11.56
C LYS A 45 -5.26 5.15 10.41
N ALA A 46 -4.05 5.65 10.20
CA ALA A 46 -3.75 6.54 9.09
C ALA A 46 -3.93 5.86 7.73
N ALA A 47 -3.36 4.67 7.53
CA ALA A 47 -3.55 3.90 6.30
C ALA A 47 -5.03 3.58 6.03
N LEU A 48 -5.79 3.22 7.06
CA LEU A 48 -7.22 2.98 6.94
C LEU A 48 -8.01 4.26 6.60
N ARG A 49 -7.59 5.43 7.08
CA ARG A 49 -8.20 6.72 6.70
C ARG A 49 -8.01 7.01 5.21
N LEU A 50 -6.83 6.73 4.64
CA LEU A 50 -6.60 6.88 3.20
C LEU A 50 -7.53 5.98 2.37
N LEU A 51 -7.66 4.71 2.77
CA LEU A 51 -8.59 3.78 2.11
C LEU A 51 -10.05 4.22 2.24
N ARG A 52 -10.46 4.72 3.41
CA ARG A 52 -11.81 5.25 3.63
C ARG A 52 -12.09 6.48 2.77
N ALA A 53 -11.12 7.37 2.65
CA ALA A 53 -11.20 8.56 1.81
C ALA A 53 -11.13 8.23 0.31
N ARG A 54 -10.76 6.98 -0.06
CA ARG A 54 -10.42 6.58 -1.42
C ARG A 54 -9.40 7.55 -2.06
N HIS A 55 -8.46 8.05 -1.26
CA HIS A 55 -7.53 9.07 -1.70
C HIS A 55 -6.24 8.99 -0.88
N LEU A 56 -5.08 8.98 -1.53
CA LEU A 56 -3.77 8.89 -0.85
C LEU A 56 -3.34 10.21 -0.21
N GLU A 57 -3.88 11.33 -0.71
CA GLU A 57 -3.69 12.66 -0.12
C GLU A 57 -5.00 13.47 -0.05
N PRO A 58 -5.93 13.16 0.88
CA PRO A 58 -7.31 13.71 0.86
C PRO A 58 -7.42 15.23 1.04
N GLN A 59 -6.33 15.91 1.41
CA GLN A 59 -6.28 17.38 1.56
C GLN A 59 -6.05 18.09 0.22
N ARG A 60 -5.71 17.35 -0.83
CA ARG A 60 -5.44 17.84 -2.18
C ARG A 60 -6.74 17.88 -2.99
N PHE A 61 -6.97 18.97 -3.71
CA PHE A 61 -8.14 19.15 -4.57
C PHE A 61 -7.69 19.58 -5.96
N ILE A 62 -7.51 18.61 -6.85
CA ILE A 62 -7.12 18.85 -8.25
C ILE A 62 -8.03 18.05 -9.18
N LEU A 63 -8.44 18.66 -10.29
CA LEU A 63 -9.21 17.96 -11.31
C LEU A 63 -8.34 16.84 -11.93
N GLY A 64 -8.85 15.61 -11.93
CA GLY A 64 -8.09 14.45 -12.44
C GLY A 64 -6.98 13.99 -11.51
N ASP A 65 -7.16 14.14 -10.19
CA ASP A 65 -6.14 13.80 -9.20
C ASP A 65 -5.60 12.36 -9.38
N PRO A 66 -4.29 12.17 -9.63
CA PRO A 66 -3.69 10.85 -9.77
C PRO A 66 -3.64 10.06 -8.45
N LEU A 67 -3.89 10.70 -7.31
CA LEU A 67 -3.90 10.09 -5.97
C LEU A 67 -5.30 9.63 -5.53
N LEU A 68 -6.31 9.90 -6.34
CA LEU A 68 -7.66 9.37 -6.16
C LEU A 68 -7.69 7.89 -6.54
N LEU A 69 -8.12 7.07 -5.59
CA LEU A 69 -8.29 5.62 -5.78
C LEU A 69 -9.60 5.37 -6.55
N ARG A 70 -9.49 5.35 -7.88
CA ARG A 70 -10.62 5.07 -8.78
C ARG A 70 -11.21 3.69 -8.52
N GLU A 71 -10.33 2.74 -8.24
CA GLU A 71 -10.68 1.38 -7.87
C GLU A 71 -10.06 1.05 -6.51
N VAL A 72 -10.72 0.14 -5.79
CA VAL A 72 -10.20 -0.32 -4.49
C VAL A 72 -9.18 -1.44 -4.77
N PRO A 73 -7.93 -1.34 -4.28
CA PRO A 73 -6.94 -2.39 -4.47
C PRO A 73 -7.28 -3.61 -3.62
N ASP A 74 -6.83 -4.79 -4.04
CA ASP A 74 -6.93 -6.00 -3.21
C ASP A 74 -5.88 -5.98 -2.10
N ILE A 75 -4.70 -5.43 -2.39
CA ILE A 75 -3.59 -5.27 -1.46
C ILE A 75 -3.09 -3.83 -1.48
N LEU A 76 -3.00 -3.21 -0.31
CA LEU A 76 -2.31 -1.93 -0.10
C LEU A 76 -0.97 -2.20 0.61
N CYS A 77 0.13 -2.01 -0.12
CA CYS A 77 1.47 -1.98 0.45
C CYS A 77 1.86 -0.52 0.70
N ILE A 78 1.89 -0.10 1.96
CA ILE A 78 2.16 1.29 2.34
C ILE A 78 3.29 1.37 3.35
N ALA A 79 4.42 1.98 2.97
CA ALA A 79 5.53 2.18 3.91
C ALA A 79 5.18 3.31 4.88
N THR A 80 4.68 2.97 6.07
CA THR A 80 4.28 3.98 7.08
C THR A 80 5.38 4.28 8.10
N GLY A 81 6.49 3.54 8.06
CA GLY A 81 7.60 3.60 9.01
C GLY A 81 7.40 2.77 10.28
N ALA A 82 6.22 2.15 10.46
CA ALA A 82 6.01 1.13 11.48
C ALA A 82 5.49 -0.17 10.83
N PRO A 83 5.93 -1.35 11.31
CA PRO A 83 5.47 -2.61 10.77
C PRO A 83 4.06 -2.93 11.25
N PHE A 84 3.13 -3.19 10.33
CA PHE A 84 1.82 -3.75 10.67
C PHE A 84 1.17 -4.46 9.48
N THR A 85 0.17 -5.29 9.80
CA THR A 85 -0.69 -5.94 8.82
C THR A 85 -2.13 -5.91 9.32
N THR A 86 -3.08 -5.58 8.46
CA THR A 86 -4.50 -5.57 8.82
C THR A 86 -5.35 -5.92 7.61
N ASN A 87 -6.57 -6.41 7.83
CA ASN A 87 -7.56 -6.56 6.76
C ASN A 87 -8.70 -5.58 6.98
N TYR A 88 -8.99 -4.77 5.97
CA TYR A 88 -10.07 -3.80 6.03
C TYR A 88 -10.99 -3.93 4.83
N LYS A 89 -12.23 -4.36 5.08
CA LYS A 89 -13.28 -4.53 4.05
C LYS A 89 -12.81 -5.34 2.83
N GLY A 90 -12.01 -6.37 3.05
CA GLY A 90 -11.47 -7.22 1.99
C GLY A 90 -10.15 -6.76 1.37
N VAL A 91 -9.66 -5.57 1.74
CA VAL A 91 -8.32 -5.08 1.37
C VAL A 91 -7.31 -5.55 2.39
N THR A 92 -6.27 -6.26 1.94
CA THR A 92 -5.12 -6.60 2.80
C THR A 92 -4.16 -5.42 2.81
N VAL A 93 -3.92 -4.86 4.00
CA VAL A 93 -2.99 -3.73 4.18
C VAL A 93 -1.74 -4.24 4.86
N VAL A 94 -0.59 -3.94 4.26
CA VAL A 94 0.72 -4.29 4.80
C VAL A 94 1.60 -3.05 4.81
N SER A 95 2.31 -2.84 5.92
CA SER A 95 3.28 -1.77 6.06
C SER A 95 4.64 -2.35 6.39
N PRO A 96 5.48 -2.67 5.39
CA PRO A 96 6.84 -3.15 5.65
C PRO A 96 7.75 -2.04 6.16
N THR A 97 8.83 -2.43 6.85
CA THR A 97 9.94 -1.56 7.22
C THR A 97 11.26 -2.16 6.75
N ILE A 98 12.38 -1.48 7.02
CA ILE A 98 13.70 -2.05 6.75
C ILE A 98 14.00 -3.27 7.62
N GLU A 99 13.37 -3.37 8.80
CA GLU A 99 13.58 -4.44 9.77
C GLU A 99 12.57 -5.58 9.62
N GLN A 100 11.40 -5.32 9.02
CA GLN A 100 10.31 -6.28 8.94
C GLN A 100 9.74 -6.34 7.51
N ALA A 101 9.85 -7.52 6.90
CA ALA A 101 9.25 -7.82 5.62
C ALA A 101 7.98 -8.66 5.77
N TYR A 102 7.18 -8.73 4.70
CA TYR A 102 5.98 -9.56 4.65
C TYR A 102 5.94 -10.38 3.37
N VAL A 103 5.47 -11.61 3.49
CA VAL A 103 5.09 -12.44 2.34
C VAL A 103 3.58 -12.56 2.33
N VAL A 104 2.98 -12.24 1.19
CA VAL A 104 1.54 -12.31 0.98
C VAL A 104 1.25 -13.40 -0.05
N ASP A 105 0.41 -14.37 0.32
CA ASP A 105 -0.13 -15.33 -0.61
C ASP A 105 -1.22 -14.66 -1.46
N LEU A 106 -1.01 -14.57 -2.77
CA LEU A 106 -1.92 -13.83 -3.66
C LEU A 106 -3.29 -14.51 -3.84
N LYS A 107 -3.42 -15.81 -3.59
CA LYS A 107 -4.70 -16.54 -3.71
C LYS A 107 -5.53 -16.41 -2.45
N THR A 108 -4.90 -16.66 -1.30
CA THR A 108 -5.59 -16.70 0.00
C THR A 108 -5.60 -15.35 0.71
N ARG A 109 -4.76 -14.39 0.27
CA ARG A 109 -4.49 -13.12 0.93
C ARG A 109 -3.91 -13.28 2.35
N ALA A 110 -3.43 -14.48 2.70
CA ALA A 110 -2.74 -14.73 3.96
C ALA A 110 -1.39 -14.00 4.00
N VAL A 111 -1.09 -13.38 5.13
CA VAL A 111 0.15 -12.61 5.33
C VAL A 111 1.00 -13.28 6.41
N ARG A 112 2.30 -13.42 6.14
CA ARG A 112 3.29 -13.84 7.14
C ARG A 112 4.43 -12.83 7.23
N ALA A 113 4.87 -12.55 8.45
CA ALA A 113 6.09 -11.79 8.73
C ALA A 113 7.32 -12.64 8.39
N VAL A 114 8.39 -11.99 7.89
CA VAL A 114 9.71 -12.59 7.61
C VAL A 114 10.79 -11.80 8.32
#